data_AF-A0A8T4GM73-F1
#
_entry.id   AF-A0A8T4GM73-F1
#
_cell.length_a   1.000
_cell.length_b   1.000
_cell.length_c   1.000
_cell.angle_alpha   90.00
_cell.angle_beta   90.00
_cell.angle_gamma   90.00
#
_symmetry.space_group_name_H-M   'P 1'
#
loop_
_entity.id
_entity.type
_entity.pdbx_description
1 polymer ?
#
loop_
_entity_poly.entity_id
_entity_poly.type
_entity_poly.pdbx_seq_one_letter_code
_entity_poly.pdbx_strand_id
1 'polypeptide(L)' 'MDPENVNIRETCTDAVFERGRNYRDEGRIQRIERFGDVVTAAVRGSSLYDVTVELGENTVDARCACP' A
#
# COMPACT_ATOMS: atom_id res chain seq x y z
N MET A 1 8.51 1.00 18.41
CA MET A 1 9.29 1.17 17.17
C MET A 1 8.80 2.46 16.52
N ASP A 2 9.64 3.15 15.75
CA ASP A 2 9.21 4.35 15.01
C ASP A 2 8.31 3.92 13.83
N PRO A 3 7.13 4.51 13.59
CA PRO A 3 6.32 4.18 12.41
C PRO A 3 7.05 4.47 11.08
N GLU A 4 8.13 5.27 11.11
CA GLU A 4 9.05 5.45 9.98
C GLU A 4 9.97 4.24 9.71
N ASN A 5 10.00 3.24 10.60
CA ASN A 5 10.89 2.08 10.54
C ASN A 5 10.16 0.73 10.43
N VAL A 6 8.88 0.70 10.03
CA VAL A 6 8.22 -0.57 9.70
C VAL A 6 8.87 -1.15 8.45
N ASN A 7 9.57 -2.27 8.61
CA ASN A 7 10.09 -3.03 7.49
C ASN A 7 8.90 -3.66 6.75
N ILE A 8 8.46 -3.04 5.65
CA ILE A 8 7.32 -3.50 4.84
C ILE A 8 7.49 -4.97 4.39
N ARG A 9 8.73 -5.48 4.30
CA ARG A 9 8.99 -6.89 3.99
C ARG A 9 8.56 -7.85 5.11
N GLU A 10 8.46 -7.37 6.35
CA GLU A 10 8.01 -8.17 7.50
C GLU A 10 6.48 -8.19 7.61
N THR A 11 5.77 -7.28 6.92
CA THR A 11 4.30 -7.18 6.96
C THR A 11 3.60 -7.99 5.87
N CYS A 12 4.35 -8.58 4.93
CA CYS A 12 3.80 -9.35 3.82
C CYS A 12 4.78 -10.41 3.32
N THR A 13 4.31 -11.35 2.49
CA THR A 13 5.21 -12.33 1.86
C THR A 13 6.05 -11.68 0.76
N ASP A 14 7.20 -12.26 0.44
CA ASP A 14 8.08 -11.77 -0.63
C ASP A 14 7.34 -11.59 -1.96
N ALA A 15 6.46 -12.53 -2.31
CA ALA A 15 5.65 -12.45 -3.53
C ALA A 15 4.70 -11.25 -3.55
N VAL A 16 4.11 -10.89 -2.40
CA VAL A 16 3.24 -9.70 -2.28
C VAL A 16 4.06 -8.42 -2.33
N PHE A 17 5.22 -8.41 -1.66
CA PHE A 17 6.16 -7.28 -1.70
C PHE A 17 6.63 -7.00 -3.13
N GLU A 18 7.07 -8.03 -3.85
CA GLU A 18 7.54 -7.94 -5.22
C GLU A 18 6.42 -7.50 -6.17
N ARG A 19 5.19 -7.99 -5.99
CA ARG A 19 4.03 -7.51 -6.76
C ARG A 19 3.79 -6.02 -6.53
N GLY A 20 3.87 -5.54 -5.29
CA GLY A 20 3.73 -4.13 -4.96
C GLY A 20 4.82 -3.27 -5.60
N ARG A 21 6.06 -3.76 -5.61
CA ARG A 21 7.19 -3.14 -6.31
C ARG A 21 6.92 -3.03 -7.81
N ASN A 22 6.52 -4.12 -8.46
CA ASN A 22 6.21 -4.13 -9.89
C ASN A 22 5.08 -3.15 -10.23
N TYR A 23 4.03 -3.07 -9.41
CA TYR A 23 2.94 -2.11 -9.63
C TYR A 23 3.41 -0.66 -9.56
N ARG A 24 4.34 -0.35 -8.65
CA ARG A 24 4.97 0.97 -8.59
C ARG A 24 5.85 1.23 -9.80
N ASP A 25 6.74 0.29 -10.11
CA ASP A 25 7.76 0.44 -11.15
C ASP A 25 7.12 0.53 -12.56
N GLU A 26 5.95 -0.11 -12.76
CA GLU A 26 5.15 -0.02 -13.98
C GLU A 26 4.15 1.16 -14.00
N GLY A 27 4.12 2.03 -12.98
CA GLY A 27 3.22 3.18 -12.93
C GLY A 27 1.73 2.83 -12.77
N ARG A 28 1.42 1.65 -12.19
CA ARG A 28 0.04 1.20 -11.97
C ARG A 28 -0.61 1.82 -10.74
N ILE A 29 0.16 2.43 -9.85
CA ILE A 29 -0.37 3.19 -8.71
C ILE A 29 -0.68 4.60 -9.19
N GLN A 30 -1.97 4.90 -9.31
CA GLN A 30 -2.51 6.17 -9.76
C GLN A 30 -3.05 6.93 -8.55
N ARG A 31 -2.97 8.26 -8.58
CA ARG A 31 -3.53 9.17 -7.57
C ARG A 31 -3.26 8.72 -6.13
N ILE A 32 -2.10 9.10 -5.60
CA ILE A 32 -1.74 8.85 -4.19
C ILE A 32 -2.09 10.11 -3.40
N GLU A 33 -2.93 9.97 -2.40
CA GLU A 33 -3.31 11.03 -1.47
C GLU A 33 -2.96 10.59 -0.04
N ARG A 34 -2.43 11.51 0.76
CA ARG A 34 -2.16 11.28 2.18
C ARG A 34 -2.85 12.35 3.00
N PHE A 35 -3.62 11.93 3.99
CA PHE A 35 -4.24 12.79 4.98
C PHE A 35 -3.93 12.27 6.38
N GLY A 36 -3.04 12.97 7.08
CA GLY A 36 -2.49 12.50 8.35
C GLY A 36 -1.85 11.13 8.20
N ASP A 37 -2.41 10.16 8.91
CA ASP A 37 -1.96 8.77 8.94
C ASP A 37 -2.68 7.86 7.95
N VAL A 38 -3.59 8.41 7.14
CA VAL A 38 -4.30 7.65 6.12
C VAL A 38 -3.71 7.95 4.74
N VAL A 39 -3.35 6.91 4.01
CA VAL A 39 -2.90 6.96 2.62
C VAL A 39 -3.93 6.23 1.75
N THR A 40 -4.44 6.91 0.73
CA THR A 40 -5.33 6.33 -0.27
C THR A 40 -4.68 6.35 -1.64
N ALA A 41 -4.85 5.27 -2.42
CA ALA A 41 -4.33 5.17 -3.77
C ALA A 41 -5.29 4.42 -4.68
N ALA A 42 -5.43 4.88 -5.93
CA ALA A 42 -6.14 4.15 -6.98
C ALA A 42 -5.17 3.26 -7.75
N VAL A 43 -5.29 1.94 -7.64
CA VAL A 43 -4.35 0.99 -8.25
C VAL A 43 -4.99 0.33 -9.47
N ARG A 44 -4.23 0.24 -10.56
CA ARG A 44 -4.65 -0.44 -11.80
C ARG A 44 -4.18 -1.90 -11.81
N GLY A 45 -5.10 -2.82 -11.53
CA GLY A 45 -4.91 -4.26 -11.76
C GLY A 45 -5.61 -4.71 -13.04
N SER A 46 -6.49 -5.71 -12.92
CA SER A 46 -7.47 -6.07 -13.96
C SER A 46 -8.52 -4.96 -14.15
N SER A 47 -8.89 -4.28 -13.07
CA SER A 47 -9.67 -3.04 -13.05
C SER A 47 -8.97 -2.00 -12.17
N LEU A 48 -9.49 -0.77 -12.18
CA LEU A 48 -9.10 0.24 -11.19
C LEU A 48 -9.78 -0.10 -9.85
N TYR A 49 -9.04 -0.04 -8.76
CA TYR A 49 -9.56 -0.24 -7.40
C TYR A 49 -8.83 0.65 -6.40
N ASP A 50 -9.49 0.96 -5.30
CA ASP A 50 -8.90 1.79 -4.25
C ASP A 50 -8.19 0.92 -3.19
N VAL A 51 -7.06 1.42 -2.74
CA VAL A 51 -6.29 0.91 -1.61
C VAL A 51 -6.24 1.99 -0.55
N THR A 52 -6.58 1.64 0.68
CA THR A 52 -6.45 2.51 1.85
C THR A 52 -5.48 1.88 2.83
N VAL A 53 -4.52 2.66 3.30
CA VAL A 53 -3.52 2.26 4.29
C VAL A 53 -3.58 3.23 5.46
N GLU A 54 -3.80 2.71 6.65
CA GLU A 54 -3.79 3.47 7.89
C GLU A 54 -2.50 3.17 8.66
N LEU A 55 -1.74 4.22 8.98
CA LEU A 55 -0.44 4.16 9.64
C LEU A 55 -0.64 4.44 11.14
N GLY A 56 -0.74 3.39 11.95
CA GLY A 56 -0.70 3.53 13.40
C GLY A 56 0.72 3.67 13.95
N GLU A 57 0.86 3.99 15.23
CA GLU A 57 2.18 4.19 15.88
C GLU A 57 3.13 2.98 15.73
N ASN A 58 2.59 1.76 15.61
CA ASN A 58 3.38 0.53 15.42
C ASN A 58 2.68 -0.49 14.50
N THR A 59 1.67 -0.06 13.74
CA THR A 59 0.83 -0.97 12.95
C THR A 59 0.53 -0.37 11.60
N VAL A 60 0.44 -1.21 10.59
CA VAL A 60 -0.07 -0.85 9.27
C VAL A 60 -1.34 -1.66 9.05
N ASP A 61 -2.49 -0.99 8.97
CA ASP A 61 -3.74 -1.62 8.54
C ASP A 61 -3.98 -1.26 7.07
N ALA A 62 -4.21 -2.26 6.23
CA ALA A 62 -4.35 -2.07 4.80
C ALA A 62 -5.63 -2.74 4.29
N ARG A 63 -6.45 -1.96 3.59
CA ARG A 63 -7.70 -2.42 2.97
C ARG A 63 -7.62 -2.22 1.46
N CYS A 64 -8.10 -3.22 0.72
CA CYS A 64 -8.23 -3.14 -0.73
C CYS A 64 -9.68 -3.35 -1.15
N ALA A 65 -10.18 -2.50 -2.05
CA ALA A 65 -11.43 -2.72 -2.78
C ALA A 65 -11.22 -3.57 -4.06
N CYS A 66 -10.22 -4.46 -4.02
CA CYS A 66 -9.85 -5.36 -5.11
C CYS A 66 -11.08 -6.22 -5.50
N PRO A 67 -11.41 -6.35 -6.80
CA PRO A 67 -12.50 -7.22 -7.26
C PRO A 67 -12.18 -8.71 -7.17
#